data_AF-A0A835RQQ1-F1
#
_entry.id   AF-A0A835RQQ1-F1
#
_cell.length_a   1.000
_cell.length_b   1.000
_cell.length_c   1.000
_cell.angle_alpha   90.00
_cell.angle_beta   90.00
_cell.angle_gamma   90.00
#
_symmetry.space_group_name_H-M   'P 1'
#
loop_
_entity.id
_entity.type
_entity.pdbx_description
1 polymer ?
#
loop_
_entity_poly.entity_id
_entity_poly.type
_entity_poly.pdbx_seq_one_letter_code
_entity_poly.pdbx_strand_id
1 'polypeptide(L)'
;MVGIRKSPILQHFSESIAGAPTIRCFNQEARFLAKNHRLIDNYSRISFHNSATMEWLSVRINLLFNLVFFLALMILVSLPRNTINPNLAGLAATYGLNLNILQAWVIWNLCNVENKMISVERILQFSDITSEAQLVIENNRPEKEWPNNGTIVIQNLHVQYNPRLPMVLKDISCVIPGKKKIGIVGRTGSGKSTLIQALLGFIGLHDLRSRLSIIPQDPTLFQGTVRTNLDPLQEHSDLEIWEALRKCQLEEIIKQDHRLLDAPVAHRIPTVIDSDLVMVLREGQILEFNSALDLLKDKTSTFSQLAMEFLGRN
;
A
#
# COMPACT_ATOMS: atom_id res chain seq x y z
N MET A 1 -15.12 -0.91 14.60
CA MET A 1 -14.64 0.44 15.01
C MET A 1 -13.12 0.53 15.21
N VAL A 2 -12.46 -0.45 15.83
CA VAL A 2 -11.00 -0.43 16.10
C VAL A 2 -10.16 -0.13 14.85
N GLY A 3 -10.47 -0.78 13.72
CA GLY A 3 -9.78 -0.53 12.45
C GLY A 3 -9.97 0.89 11.88
N ILE A 4 -11.08 1.58 12.17
CA ILE A 4 -11.32 2.96 11.72
C ILE A 4 -10.46 3.94 12.53
N ARG A 5 -10.22 3.68 13.81
CA ARG A 5 -9.37 4.54 14.67
C ARG A 5 -7.88 4.26 14.53
N LYS A 6 -7.49 3.07 14.07
CA LYS A 6 -6.09 2.74 13.77
C LYS A 6 -5.56 3.46 12.52
N SER A 7 -6.40 3.66 11.51
CA SER A 7 -6.01 4.29 10.24
C SER A 7 -5.45 5.71 10.41
N PRO A 8 -6.08 6.63 11.17
CA PRO A 8 -5.52 7.96 11.42
C PRO A 8 -4.15 7.97 12.09
N ILE A 9 -3.83 6.96 12.92
CA ILE A 9 -2.50 6.83 13.54
C ILE A 9 -1.46 6.53 12.47
N LEU A 10 -1.74 5.55 11.61
CA LEU A 10 -0.84 5.17 10.50
C LEU A 10 -0.67 6.31 9.50
N GLN A 11 -1.76 7.02 9.18
CA GLN A 11 -1.72 8.17 8.30
C GLN A 11 -0.89 9.31 8.90
N HIS A 12 -1.14 9.68 10.15
CA HIS A 12 -0.37 10.70 10.85
C HIS A 12 1.13 10.36 10.90
N PHE A 13 1.45 9.08 11.11
CA PHE A 13 2.82 8.59 11.12
C PHE A 13 3.48 8.71 9.74
N SER A 14 2.79 8.29 8.68
CA SER A 14 3.27 8.40 7.30
C SER A 14 3.47 9.87 6.89
N GLU A 15 2.53 10.75 7.21
CA GLU A 15 2.63 12.20 6.98
C GLU A 15 3.80 12.82 7.75
N SER A 16 4.01 12.41 9.01
CA SER A 16 5.10 12.92 9.84
C SER A 16 6.48 12.51 9.32
N ILE A 17 6.62 11.28 8.80
CA ILE A 17 7.88 10.81 8.20
C ILE A 17 8.16 11.56 6.90
N ALA A 18 7.17 11.66 6.01
CA ALA A 18 7.32 12.36 4.74
C ALA A 18 7.62 13.86 4.94
N GLY A 19 7.01 14.49 5.93
CA GLY A 19 7.18 15.90 6.28
C GLY A 19 8.23 16.19 7.36
N ALA A 20 9.06 15.22 7.75
CA ALA A 20 9.98 15.36 8.89
C ALA A 20 10.92 16.58 8.77
N PRO A 21 11.54 16.87 7.60
CA PRO A 21 12.38 18.06 7.45
C PRO A 21 11.59 19.35 7.70
N THR A 22 10.40 19.46 7.12
CA THR A 22 9.51 20.62 7.30
C THR A 22 9.12 20.81 8.76
N ILE A 23 8.74 19.72 9.45
CA ILE A 23 8.35 19.79 10.87
C ILE A 23 9.49 20.32 11.73
N ARG A 24 10.73 19.83 11.49
CA ARG A 24 11.94 20.26 12.20
C ARG A 24 12.32 21.71 11.87
N CYS A 25 12.26 22.10 10.60
CA CYS A 25 12.54 23.47 10.18
C CYS A 25 11.63 24.50 10.85
N PHE A 26 10.36 24.15 11.08
CA PHE A 26 9.40 25.02 11.77
C PHE A 26 9.31 24.78 13.29
N ASN A 27 10.15 23.90 13.86
CA ASN A 27 10.19 23.56 15.29
C ASN A 27 8.80 23.15 15.83
N GLN A 28 8.06 22.33 15.06
CA GLN A 28 6.67 21.91 15.37
C GLN A 28 6.57 20.47 15.93
N GLU A 29 7.67 19.88 16.36
CA GLU A 29 7.74 18.49 16.85
C GLU A 29 6.77 18.26 18.00
N ALA A 30 6.75 19.16 18.99
CA ALA A 30 5.87 19.04 20.16
C ALA A 30 4.38 18.99 19.78
N ARG A 31 3.97 19.76 18.77
CA ARG A 31 2.60 19.78 18.26
C ARG A 31 2.22 18.44 17.62
N PHE A 32 3.11 17.88 16.81
CA PHE A 32 2.91 16.57 16.18
C PHE A 32 2.94 15.43 17.20
N LEU A 33 3.83 15.49 18.18
CA LEU A 33 3.90 14.52 19.28
C LEU A 33 2.60 14.51 20.10
N ALA A 34 2.11 15.70 20.50
CA ALA A 34 0.85 15.84 21.24
C ALA A 34 -0.34 15.29 20.44
N LYS A 35 -0.38 15.55 19.12
CA LYS A 35 -1.39 14.99 18.22
C LYS A 35 -1.31 13.46 18.15
N ASN A 36 -0.10 12.89 18.07
CA ASN A 36 0.11 11.44 18.06
C ASN A 36 -0.39 10.79 19.36
N HIS A 37 -0.02 11.34 20.52
CA HIS A 37 -0.50 10.86 21.82
C HIS A 37 -2.03 10.89 21.90
N ARG A 38 -2.67 11.97 21.47
CA ARG A 38 -4.14 12.07 21.45
C ARG A 38 -4.78 10.99 20.56
N LEU A 39 -4.19 10.68 19.41
CA LEU A 39 -4.70 9.62 18.53
C LEU A 39 -4.56 8.24 19.17
N ILE A 40 -3.41 7.97 19.80
CA ILE A 40 -3.16 6.72 20.53
C ILE A 40 -4.13 6.58 21.71
N ASP A 41 -4.30 7.61 22.53
CA ASP A 41 -5.23 7.61 23.67
C ASP A 41 -6.66 7.31 23.22
N ASN A 42 -7.09 7.93 22.12
CA ASN A 42 -8.42 7.71 21.55
C ASN A 42 -8.63 6.28 21.03
N TYR A 43 -7.58 5.64 20.54
CA TYR A 43 -7.59 4.22 20.16
C TYR A 43 -7.60 3.33 21.39
N SER A 44 -6.71 3.58 22.35
CA SER A 44 -6.57 2.82 23.59
C SER A 44 -7.85 2.84 24.42
N ARG A 45 -8.56 3.96 24.51
CA ARG A 45 -9.88 4.04 25.17
C ARG A 45 -10.89 3.07 24.58
N ILE A 46 -10.98 2.99 23.25
CA ILE A 46 -11.89 2.03 22.59
C ILE A 46 -11.45 0.60 22.86
N SER A 47 -10.15 0.33 22.72
CA SER A 47 -9.61 -1.01 22.97
C SER A 47 -9.90 -1.45 24.41
N PHE A 48 -9.71 -0.55 25.38
CA PHE A 48 -10.01 -0.78 26.78
C PHE A 48 -11.50 -1.07 27.01
N HIS A 49 -12.41 -0.26 26.46
CA HIS A 49 -13.84 -0.53 26.58
C HIS A 49 -14.25 -1.86 25.94
N ASN A 50 -13.65 -2.25 24.81
CA ASN A 50 -13.90 -3.53 24.16
C ASN A 50 -13.43 -4.70 25.05
N SER A 51 -12.21 -4.61 25.59
CA SER A 51 -11.67 -5.60 26.53
C SER A 51 -12.51 -5.69 27.81
N ALA A 52 -12.90 -4.55 28.39
CA ALA A 52 -13.74 -4.51 29.58
C ALA A 52 -15.13 -5.14 29.34
N THR A 53 -15.71 -4.93 28.16
CA THR A 53 -17.00 -5.54 27.77
C THR A 53 -16.87 -7.06 27.61
N MET A 54 -15.78 -7.53 27.02
CA MET A 54 -15.48 -8.96 26.90
C MET A 54 -15.32 -9.62 28.28
N GLU A 55 -14.55 -9.02 29.18
CA GLU A 55 -14.37 -9.53 30.54
C GLU A 55 -15.68 -9.51 31.34
N TRP A 56 -16.47 -8.44 31.21
CA TRP A 56 -17.78 -8.36 31.82
C TRP A 56 -18.71 -9.50 31.36
N LEU A 57 -18.75 -9.77 30.05
CA LEU A 57 -19.52 -10.87 29.48
C LEU A 57 -19.03 -12.23 30.02
N SER A 58 -17.71 -12.44 30.05
CA SER A 58 -17.08 -13.64 30.59
C SER A 58 -17.49 -13.91 32.04
N VAL A 59 -17.39 -12.90 32.91
CA VAL A 59 -17.80 -13.01 34.33
C VAL A 59 -19.28 -13.38 34.47
N ARG A 60 -20.17 -12.76 33.68
CA ARG A 60 -21.62 -13.02 33.74
C ARG A 60 -21.97 -14.43 33.32
N ILE A 61 -21.35 -14.92 32.24
CA ILE A 61 -21.58 -16.27 31.74
C ILE A 61 -21.02 -17.30 32.71
N ASN A 62 -19.81 -17.09 33.25
CA ASN A 62 -19.22 -17.99 34.24
C ASN A 62 -20.10 -18.09 35.50
N LEU A 63 -20.67 -16.98 35.96
CA LEU A 63 -21.60 -16.97 37.09
C LEU A 63 -22.86 -17.83 36.81
N LEU A 64 -23.46 -17.67 35.62
CA LEU A 64 -24.63 -18.46 35.22
C LEU A 64 -24.31 -19.95 35.11
N PHE A 65 -23.16 -20.31 34.53
CA PHE A 65 -22.75 -21.70 34.41
C PHE A 65 -22.48 -22.32 35.78
N ASN A 66 -21.79 -21.61 36.67
CA ASN A 66 -21.53 -22.09 38.03
C ASN A 66 -22.83 -22.28 38.82
N LEU A 67 -23.83 -21.41 38.63
CA LEU A 67 -25.15 -21.58 39.23
C LEU A 67 -25.85 -22.84 38.71
N VAL A 68 -25.83 -23.08 37.39
CA VAL A 68 -26.42 -24.28 36.79
C VAL A 68 -25.69 -25.56 37.25
N PHE A 69 -24.37 -25.53 37.29
CA PHE A 69 -23.56 -26.65 37.75
C PHE A 69 -23.80 -26.96 39.23
N PHE A 70 -23.91 -25.92 40.07
CA PHE A 70 -24.28 -26.07 41.48
C PHE A 70 -25.66 -26.72 41.66
N LEU A 71 -26.67 -26.26 40.92
CA LEU A 71 -28.01 -26.86 40.95
C LEU A 71 -28.00 -28.32 40.48
N ALA A 72 -27.23 -28.63 39.43
CA ALA A 72 -27.08 -30.00 38.93
C ALA A 72 -26.44 -30.92 39.96
N LEU A 73 -25.39 -30.46 40.68
CA LEU A 73 -24.77 -31.21 41.77
C LEU A 73 -25.72 -31.39 42.96
N MET A 74 -26.48 -30.36 43.33
CA MET A 74 -27.47 -30.45 44.41
C MET A 74 -28.54 -31.50 44.09
N ILE A 75 -29.03 -31.56 42.85
CA ILE A 75 -29.96 -32.60 42.39
C ILE A 75 -29.30 -33.98 42.46
N LEU A 76 -28.06 -34.10 41.97
CA LEU A 76 -27.32 -35.36 41.95
C LEU A 76 -27.10 -35.94 43.36
N VAL A 77 -26.84 -35.09 44.35
CA VAL A 77 -26.63 -35.48 45.75
C VAL A 77 -27.96 -35.76 46.48
N SER A 78 -29.03 -35.04 46.13
CA SER A 78 -30.34 -35.17 46.79
C SER A 78 -31.14 -36.40 46.32
N LEU A 79 -30.75 -37.02 45.21
CA LEU A 79 -31.43 -38.19 44.67
C LEU A 79 -31.12 -39.46 45.50
N PRO A 80 -32.08 -40.39 45.66
CA PRO A 80 -31.87 -41.63 46.39
C PRO A 80 -30.73 -42.46 45.78
N ARG A 81 -29.93 -43.14 46.61
CA ARG A 81 -28.76 -43.94 46.16
C ARG A 81 -29.09 -45.05 45.14
N ASN A 82 -30.37 -45.39 44.98
CA ASN A 82 -30.84 -46.43 44.06
C ASN A 82 -31.26 -45.90 42.68
N THR A 83 -31.31 -44.58 42.45
CA THR A 83 -31.77 -44.03 41.17
C THR A 83 -30.65 -43.80 40.15
N ILE A 84 -29.42 -43.54 40.60
CA ILE A 84 -28.28 -43.23 39.71
C ILE A 84 -27.07 -44.05 40.13
N ASN A 85 -26.42 -44.68 39.15
CA ASN A 85 -25.14 -45.37 39.37
C ASN A 85 -24.07 -44.36 39.83
N PRO A 86 -23.39 -44.57 40.97
CA PRO A 86 -22.36 -43.65 41.49
C PRO A 86 -21.27 -43.29 40.47
N ASN A 87 -20.93 -44.25 39.60
CA ASN A 87 -19.95 -44.05 38.53
C ASN A 87 -20.41 -42.98 37.50
N LEU A 88 -21.69 -43.00 37.12
CA LEU A 88 -22.26 -42.01 36.20
C LEU A 88 -22.36 -40.62 36.84
N ALA A 89 -22.64 -40.56 38.14
CA ALA A 89 -22.65 -39.33 38.91
C ALA A 89 -21.26 -38.67 38.95
N GLY A 90 -20.20 -39.45 39.22
CA GLY A 90 -18.83 -38.95 39.17
C GLY A 90 -18.39 -38.47 37.78
N LEU A 91 -18.80 -39.18 36.72
CA LEU A 91 -18.57 -38.76 35.34
C LEU A 91 -19.28 -37.44 35.00
N ALA A 92 -20.55 -37.29 35.41
CA ALA A 92 -21.30 -36.06 35.18
C ALA A 92 -20.66 -34.84 35.86
N ALA A 93 -20.19 -35.00 37.11
CA ALA A 93 -19.46 -33.93 37.82
C ALA A 93 -18.14 -33.56 37.12
N THR A 94 -17.36 -34.56 36.68
CA THR A 94 -16.08 -34.35 36.00
C THR A 94 -16.26 -33.65 34.65
N TYR A 95 -17.26 -34.07 33.85
CA TYR A 95 -17.56 -33.39 32.59
C TYR A 95 -18.12 -31.98 32.79
N GLY A 96 -18.94 -31.76 33.82
CA GLY A 96 -19.44 -30.41 34.14
C GLY A 96 -18.32 -29.41 34.48
N LEU A 97 -17.29 -29.83 35.21
CA LEU A 97 -16.10 -29.01 35.48
C LEU A 97 -15.33 -28.69 34.19
N ASN A 98 -15.09 -29.69 33.34
CA ASN A 98 -14.40 -29.49 32.06
C ASN A 98 -15.19 -28.57 31.10
N LEU A 99 -16.52 -28.68 31.10
CA LEU A 99 -17.39 -27.83 30.29
C LEU A 99 -17.31 -26.36 30.68
N ASN A 100 -17.11 -26.03 31.95
CA ASN A 100 -16.94 -24.63 32.40
C ASN A 100 -15.75 -23.95 31.69
N ILE A 101 -14.60 -24.64 31.66
CA ILE A 101 -13.38 -24.13 31.02
C ILE A 101 -13.56 -24.00 29.51
N LEU A 102 -14.15 -25.02 28.89
CA LEU A 102 -14.41 -25.03 27.44
C LEU A 102 -15.38 -23.93 27.01
N GLN A 103 -16.39 -23.63 27.83
CA GLN A 103 -17.40 -22.62 27.50
C GLN A 103 -16.78 -21.23 27.34
N ALA A 104 -15.95 -20.79 28.28
CA ALA A 104 -15.29 -19.48 28.19
C ALA A 104 -14.44 -19.37 26.91
N TRP A 105 -13.74 -20.44 26.55
CA TRP A 105 -12.97 -20.52 25.31
C TRP A 105 -13.87 -20.43 24.07
N VAL A 106 -15.00 -21.14 24.03
CA VAL A 106 -15.94 -21.10 22.89
C VAL A 106 -16.51 -19.70 22.67
N ILE A 107 -16.94 -19.01 23.74
CA ILE A 107 -17.51 -17.65 23.63
C ILE A 107 -16.46 -16.67 23.14
N TRP A 108 -15.24 -16.73 23.69
CA TRP A 108 -14.15 -15.88 23.24
C TRP A 108 -13.84 -16.09 21.76
N ASN A 109 -13.84 -17.35 21.30
CA ASN A 109 -13.65 -17.66 19.89
C ASN A 109 -14.80 -17.15 19.02
N LEU A 110 -16.05 -17.31 19.44
CA LEU A 110 -17.21 -16.83 18.70
C LEU A 110 -17.15 -15.31 18.52
N CYS A 111 -16.95 -14.57 19.60
CA CYS A 111 -16.80 -13.11 19.55
C CYS A 111 -15.58 -12.68 18.72
N ASN A 112 -14.49 -13.44 18.74
CA ASN A 112 -13.33 -13.16 17.90
C ASN A 112 -13.56 -13.41 16.42
N VAL A 113 -14.29 -14.47 16.08
CA VAL A 113 -14.67 -14.78 14.70
C VAL A 113 -15.53 -13.65 14.15
N GLU A 114 -16.57 -13.22 14.88
CA GLU A 114 -17.42 -12.09 14.49
C GLU A 114 -16.61 -10.79 14.31
N ASN A 115 -15.74 -10.46 15.27
CA ASN A 115 -14.88 -9.28 15.18
C ASN A 115 -13.92 -9.34 13.98
N LYS A 116 -13.40 -10.52 13.65
CA LYS A 116 -12.51 -10.72 12.49
C LYS A 116 -13.29 -10.69 11.17
N MET A 117 -14.54 -11.14 11.15
CA MET A 117 -15.39 -11.17 9.95
C MET A 117 -15.66 -9.77 9.38
N ILE A 118 -15.61 -8.72 10.21
CA ILE A 118 -15.64 -7.31 9.76
C ILE A 118 -14.51 -7.01 8.77
N SER A 119 -13.37 -7.71 8.85
CA SER A 119 -12.28 -7.55 7.89
C SER A 119 -12.64 -8.15 6.53
N VAL A 120 -13.35 -9.28 6.51
CA VAL A 120 -13.84 -9.91 5.28
C VAL A 120 -14.91 -9.03 4.62
N GLU A 121 -15.84 -8.49 5.40
CA GLU A 121 -16.83 -7.53 4.92
C GLU A 121 -16.17 -6.34 4.21
N ARG A 122 -15.08 -5.79 4.77
CA ARG A 122 -14.32 -4.70 4.13
C ARG A 122 -13.64 -5.11 2.84
N ILE A 123 -13.14 -6.34 2.73
CA ILE A 123 -12.56 -6.84 1.48
C ILE A 123 -13.66 -6.95 0.41
N LEU A 124 -14.84 -7.47 0.79
CA LEU A 124 -15.98 -7.58 -0.11
C LEU A 124 -16.48 -6.21 -0.58
N GLN A 125 -16.40 -5.16 0.26
CA GLN A 125 -16.68 -3.78 -0.18
C GLN A 125 -15.78 -3.33 -1.34
N PHE A 126 -14.53 -3.80 -1.43
CA PHE A 126 -13.66 -3.52 -2.57
C PHE A 126 -13.99 -4.36 -3.81
N SER A 127 -14.74 -5.46 -3.67
CA SER A 127 -15.19 -6.26 -4.82
C SER A 127 -16.34 -5.58 -5.58
N ASP A 128 -17.13 -4.75 -4.91
CA ASP A 128 -18.31 -4.08 -5.50
C ASP A 128 -18.01 -2.70 -6.10
N ILE A 129 -16.76 -2.22 -6.06
CA ILE A 129 -16.40 -0.94 -6.64
C ILE A 129 -16.49 -0.98 -8.18
N THR A 130 -16.83 0.15 -8.79
CA THR A 130 -16.88 0.26 -10.25
C THR A 130 -15.50 -0.02 -10.85
N SER A 131 -15.39 -1.12 -11.58
CA SER A 131 -14.16 -1.48 -12.29
C SER A 131 -13.84 -0.46 -13.38
N GLU A 132 -12.54 -0.30 -13.66
CA GLU A 132 -12.09 0.34 -14.89
C GLU A 132 -12.62 -0.44 -16.11
N ALA A 133 -12.66 0.21 -17.28
CA ALA A 133 -13.04 -0.40 -18.54
C ALA A 133 -12.20 -1.66 -18.83
N GLN A 134 -12.77 -2.60 -19.59
CA GLN A 134 -12.09 -3.85 -19.93
C GLN A 134 -10.77 -3.58 -20.65
N LEU A 135 -9.75 -4.37 -20.29
CA LEU A 135 -8.41 -4.28 -20.88
C LEU A 135 -8.42 -4.52 -22.39
N VAL A 136 -9.26 -5.46 -22.84
CA VAL A 136 -9.44 -5.82 -24.25
C VAL A 136 -10.95 -5.85 -24.53
N ILE A 137 -11.35 -5.26 -25.65
CA ILE A 137 -12.74 -5.27 -26.12
C ILE A 137 -12.74 -6.11 -27.41
N GLU A 138 -13.06 -7.41 -27.28
CA GLU A 138 -12.96 -8.37 -28.40
C GLU A 138 -13.71 -7.92 -29.66
N ASN A 139 -14.87 -7.30 -29.49
CA ASN A 139 -15.70 -6.83 -30.60
C ASN A 139 -15.16 -5.57 -31.30
N ASN A 140 -14.18 -4.87 -30.72
CA ASN A 140 -13.66 -3.61 -31.24
C ASN A 140 -12.13 -3.53 -31.10
N ARG A 141 -11.47 -4.64 -31.44
CA ARG A 141 -10.02 -4.70 -31.38
C ARG A 141 -9.41 -4.07 -32.63
N PRO A 142 -8.43 -3.16 -32.49
CA PRO A 142 -7.73 -2.62 -33.63
C PRO A 142 -6.89 -3.71 -34.33
N GLU A 143 -6.64 -3.52 -35.63
CA GLU A 143 -5.77 -4.39 -36.41
C GLU A 143 -4.34 -4.41 -35.84
N LYS A 144 -3.59 -5.49 -36.09
CA LYS A 144 -2.21 -5.66 -35.55
C LYS A 144 -1.24 -4.57 -35.98
N GLU A 145 -1.50 -3.95 -37.12
CA GLU A 145 -0.67 -2.88 -37.70
C GLU A 145 -1.06 -1.50 -37.16
N TRP A 146 -2.16 -1.41 -36.42
CA TRP A 146 -2.56 -0.16 -35.79
C TRP A 146 -1.52 0.28 -34.74
N PRO A 147 -1.15 1.56 -34.70
CA PRO A 147 -1.63 2.67 -35.54
C PRO A 147 -0.81 2.91 -36.83
N ASN A 148 -1.48 2.93 -38.00
CA ASN A 148 -0.83 3.14 -39.31
C ASN A 148 -0.39 4.58 -39.60
N ASN A 149 -1.28 5.55 -39.36
CA ASN A 149 -1.04 6.97 -39.72
C ASN A 149 -0.70 7.84 -38.52
N GLY A 150 -0.95 7.40 -37.28
CA GLY A 150 -0.75 8.21 -36.07
C GLY A 150 -1.57 9.51 -36.02
N THR A 151 -2.67 9.60 -36.79
CA THR A 151 -3.57 10.75 -36.77
C THR A 151 -4.57 10.59 -35.63
N ILE A 152 -4.71 11.60 -34.79
CA ILE A 152 -5.65 11.60 -33.66
C ILE A 152 -6.75 12.62 -33.94
N VAL A 153 -7.99 12.16 -33.94
CA VAL A 153 -9.18 12.99 -34.15
C VAL A 153 -9.94 13.05 -32.83
N ILE A 154 -10.00 14.23 -32.23
CA ILE A 154 -10.75 14.50 -31.01
C ILE A 154 -12.03 15.22 -31.42
N GLN A 155 -13.18 14.68 -31.04
CA GLN A 155 -14.49 15.25 -31.34
C GLN A 155 -15.31 15.37 -30.06
N ASN A 156 -15.71 16.60 -29.73
CA ASN A 156 -16.58 16.94 -28.60
C ASN A 156 -16.15 16.28 -27.29
N LEU A 157 -14.85 16.30 -27.00
CA LEU A 157 -14.31 15.70 -25.79
C LEU A 157 -14.69 16.54 -24.56
N HIS A 158 -15.31 15.86 -23.60
CA HIS A 158 -15.70 16.38 -22.29
C HIS A 158 -15.06 15.54 -21.21
N VAL A 159 -14.41 16.19 -20.23
CA VAL A 159 -13.73 15.46 -19.14
C VAL A 159 -14.10 16.05 -17.79
N GLN A 160 -14.51 15.18 -16.89
CA GLN A 160 -14.96 15.48 -15.53
C GLN A 160 -14.44 14.38 -14.59
N TYR A 161 -13.74 14.77 -13.53
CA TYR A 161 -13.19 13.80 -12.56
C TYR A 161 -14.24 13.26 -11.57
N ASN A 162 -15.27 14.06 -11.27
CA ASN A 162 -16.35 13.68 -10.37
C ASN A 162 -17.65 14.27 -10.91
N PRO A 163 -18.75 13.49 -10.99
CA PRO A 163 -20.05 13.98 -11.46
C PRO A 163 -20.57 15.23 -10.74
N ARG A 164 -20.12 15.49 -9.49
CA ARG A 164 -20.51 16.65 -8.69
C ARG A 164 -19.66 17.90 -8.90
N LEU A 165 -18.51 17.78 -9.57
CA LEU A 165 -17.58 18.89 -9.82
C LEU A 165 -17.79 19.46 -11.23
N PRO A 166 -17.42 20.72 -11.49
CA PRO A 166 -17.50 21.26 -12.85
C PRO A 166 -16.59 20.47 -13.82
N MET A 167 -16.99 20.42 -15.09
CA MET A 167 -16.15 19.86 -16.15
C MET A 167 -14.84 20.63 -16.30
N VAL A 168 -13.74 19.90 -16.47
CA VAL A 168 -12.39 20.45 -16.66
C VAL A 168 -12.12 20.74 -18.13
N LEU A 169 -12.49 19.82 -19.02
CA LEU A 169 -12.43 20.00 -20.47
C LEU A 169 -13.85 20.02 -21.02
N LYS A 170 -14.14 21.00 -21.90
CA LYS A 170 -15.47 21.26 -22.46
C LYS A 170 -15.33 21.44 -23.97
N ASP A 171 -16.12 20.72 -24.75
CA ASP A 171 -16.22 20.84 -26.20
C ASP A 171 -14.87 20.85 -26.94
N ILE A 172 -13.92 20.00 -26.53
CA ILE A 172 -12.61 19.94 -27.19
C ILE A 172 -12.75 19.13 -28.49
N SER A 173 -12.62 19.83 -29.63
CA SER A 173 -12.61 19.25 -30.97
C SER A 173 -11.37 19.70 -31.73
N CYS A 174 -10.49 18.77 -32.09
CA CYS A 174 -9.30 19.07 -32.88
C CYS A 174 -8.77 17.83 -33.62
N VAL A 175 -7.96 18.07 -34.65
CA VAL A 175 -7.28 17.02 -35.42
C VAL A 175 -5.77 17.20 -35.27
N ILE A 176 -5.12 16.16 -34.77
CA ILE A 176 -3.67 16.04 -34.66
C ILE A 176 -3.21 15.21 -35.86
N PRO A 177 -2.65 15.83 -36.91
CA PRO A 177 -2.17 15.09 -38.07
C PRO A 177 -1.03 14.14 -37.71
N GLY A 178 -1.05 12.98 -38.35
CA GLY A 178 0.01 11.99 -38.26
C GLY A 178 1.39 12.55 -38.60
N LYS A 179 2.42 12.04 -37.92
CA LYS A 179 3.84 12.39 -38.15
C LYS A 179 4.15 13.89 -37.96
N LYS A 180 3.27 14.64 -37.28
CA LYS A 180 3.50 16.04 -36.92
C LYS A 180 3.74 16.18 -35.42
N LYS A 181 4.68 17.04 -35.07
CA LYS A 181 4.95 17.42 -33.67
C LYS A 181 4.03 18.57 -33.32
N ILE A 182 3.29 18.43 -32.22
CA ILE A 182 2.37 19.45 -31.72
C ILE A 182 2.77 19.83 -30.30
N GLY A 183 2.85 21.12 -30.03
CA GLY A 183 3.03 21.66 -28.69
C GLY A 183 1.69 22.08 -28.09
N ILE A 184 1.47 21.76 -26.81
CA ILE A 184 0.28 22.19 -26.05
C ILE A 184 0.73 23.21 -25.01
N VAL A 185 0.20 24.43 -25.09
CA VAL A 185 0.54 25.53 -24.18
C VAL A 185 -0.69 26.04 -23.44
N GLY A 186 -0.48 26.56 -22.23
CA GLY A 186 -1.56 27.11 -21.40
C GLY A 186 -1.11 27.34 -19.97
N ARG A 187 -1.82 28.19 -19.23
CA ARG A 187 -1.54 28.46 -17.80
C ARG A 187 -1.61 27.18 -16.95
N THR A 188 -0.97 27.17 -15.80
CA THR A 188 -1.13 26.08 -14.82
C THR A 188 -2.61 25.92 -14.46
N GLY A 189 -3.11 24.68 -14.42
CA GLY A 189 -4.54 24.40 -14.19
C GLY A 189 -5.44 24.48 -15.42
N SER A 190 -4.93 24.78 -16.61
CA SER A 190 -5.75 24.86 -17.84
C SER A 190 -6.20 23.51 -18.42
N GLY A 191 -5.97 22.39 -17.73
CA GLY A 191 -6.36 21.06 -18.20
C GLY A 191 -5.40 20.36 -19.16
N LYS A 192 -4.15 20.83 -19.31
CA LYS A 192 -3.13 20.17 -20.20
C LYS A 192 -2.89 18.71 -19.83
N SER A 193 -2.58 18.44 -18.56
CA SER A 193 -2.36 17.07 -18.07
C SER A 193 -3.63 16.23 -18.17
N THR A 194 -4.81 16.83 -17.91
CA THR A 194 -6.12 16.18 -18.06
C THR A 194 -6.38 15.75 -19.50
N LEU A 195 -6.01 16.58 -20.49
CA LEU A 195 -6.14 16.23 -21.91
C LEU A 195 -5.25 15.04 -22.28
N ILE A 196 -3.99 15.04 -21.81
CA ILE A 196 -3.06 13.92 -22.06
C ILE A 196 -3.56 12.63 -21.39
N GLN A 197 -4.06 12.72 -20.15
CA GLN A 197 -4.64 11.57 -19.44
C GLN A 197 -5.89 11.03 -20.14
N ALA A 198 -6.75 11.91 -20.66
CA ALA A 198 -7.95 11.49 -21.38
C ALA A 198 -7.61 10.64 -22.61
N LEU A 199 -6.55 10.98 -23.34
CA LEU A 199 -6.10 10.22 -24.51
C LEU A 199 -5.74 8.76 -24.20
N LEU A 200 -5.42 8.42 -22.94
CA LEU A 200 -5.04 7.07 -22.49
C LEU A 200 -6.23 6.18 -22.07
N GLY A 201 -7.46 6.69 -22.15
CA GLY A 201 -8.66 6.02 -21.65
C GLY A 201 -9.65 5.58 -22.73
N PHE A 202 -9.35 5.77 -24.01
CA PHE A 202 -10.27 5.48 -25.11
C PHE A 202 -9.83 4.22 -25.87
N ILE A 203 -10.75 3.29 -26.15
CA ILE A 203 -10.48 1.95 -26.75
C ILE A 203 -9.86 0.99 -25.70
N GLY A 204 -9.97 -0.32 -25.92
CA GLY A 204 -9.44 -1.36 -25.01
C GLY A 204 -8.06 -0.97 -24.46
N LEU A 205 -7.98 -0.85 -23.13
CA LEU A 205 -6.88 -0.15 -22.46
C LEU A 205 -5.51 -0.75 -22.80
N HIS A 206 -5.43 -2.07 -22.95
CA HIS A 206 -4.19 -2.74 -23.27
C HIS A 206 -3.76 -2.50 -24.72
N ASP A 207 -4.68 -2.60 -25.68
CA ASP A 207 -4.38 -2.39 -27.10
C ASP A 207 -3.96 -0.93 -27.37
N LEU A 208 -4.54 0.05 -26.64
CA LEU A 208 -4.12 1.45 -26.71
C LEU A 208 -2.77 1.69 -26.00
N ARG A 209 -2.66 1.32 -24.72
CA ARG A 209 -1.51 1.68 -23.86
C ARG A 209 -0.21 0.99 -24.30
N SER A 210 -0.29 -0.14 -25.00
CA SER A 210 0.88 -0.81 -25.59
C SER A 210 1.46 -0.10 -26.82
N ARG A 211 0.69 0.77 -27.48
CA ARG A 211 1.10 1.48 -28.72
C ARG A 211 1.34 2.98 -28.53
N LEU A 212 1.06 3.51 -27.34
CA LEU A 212 1.21 4.92 -27.00
C LEU A 212 2.17 5.09 -25.82
N SER A 213 3.28 5.79 -26.03
CA SER A 213 4.26 6.09 -24.99
C SER A 213 4.01 7.47 -24.39
N ILE A 214 4.15 7.58 -23.06
CA ILE A 214 4.06 8.83 -22.31
C ILE A 214 5.26 8.97 -21.39
N ILE A 215 5.74 10.21 -21.22
CA ILE A 215 6.73 10.56 -20.19
C ILE A 215 5.97 11.29 -19.08
N PRO A 216 5.91 10.75 -17.85
CA PRO A 216 5.21 11.40 -16.74
C PRO A 216 5.92 12.69 -16.32
N GLN A 217 5.18 13.61 -15.68
CA GLN A 217 5.75 14.85 -15.16
C GLN A 217 6.79 14.58 -14.06
N ASP A 218 6.51 13.62 -13.19
CA ASP A 218 7.41 13.16 -12.13
C ASP A 218 7.92 11.76 -12.49
N PRO A 219 9.22 11.60 -12.84
CA PRO A 219 9.77 10.29 -13.18
C PRO A 219 9.82 9.41 -11.93
N THR A 220 9.11 8.28 -11.98
CA THR A 220 9.12 7.30 -10.89
C THR A 220 9.79 6.04 -11.39
N LEU A 221 10.86 5.63 -10.70
CA LEU A 221 11.48 4.32 -10.90
C LEU A 221 10.82 3.29 -9.97
N PHE A 222 10.95 2.01 -10.26
CA PHE A 222 10.55 0.94 -9.37
C PHE A 222 11.78 0.31 -8.73
N GLN A 223 11.63 -0.17 -7.50
CA GLN A 223 12.70 -0.94 -6.86
C GLN A 223 12.95 -2.22 -7.67
N GLY A 224 14.18 -2.44 -8.11
CA GLY A 224 14.54 -3.54 -9.02
C GLY A 224 15.92 -3.32 -9.62
N THR A 225 16.14 -3.77 -10.84
CA THR A 225 17.37 -3.46 -11.60
C THR A 225 17.08 -2.41 -12.67
N VAL A 226 18.14 -1.87 -13.28
CA VAL A 226 18.02 -1.03 -14.48
C VAL A 226 17.25 -1.79 -15.57
N ARG A 227 17.57 -3.08 -15.77
CA ARG A 227 16.87 -3.94 -16.72
C ARG A 227 15.38 -4.01 -16.47
N THR A 228 14.95 -4.34 -15.24
CA THR A 228 13.51 -4.51 -14.94
C THR A 228 12.71 -3.22 -15.04
N ASN A 229 13.36 -2.07 -14.87
CA ASN A 229 12.73 -0.76 -15.07
C ASN A 229 12.56 -0.39 -16.54
N LEU A 230 13.46 -0.84 -17.41
CA LEU A 230 13.42 -0.58 -18.85
C LEU A 230 12.54 -1.59 -19.60
N ASP A 231 12.63 -2.86 -19.22
CA ASP A 231 11.90 -3.97 -19.85
C ASP A 231 11.36 -4.93 -18.77
N PRO A 232 10.24 -4.58 -18.11
CA PRO A 232 9.64 -5.43 -17.08
C PRO A 232 9.06 -6.74 -17.63
N LEU A 233 8.75 -6.81 -18.93
CA LEU A 233 8.17 -7.99 -19.58
C LEU A 233 9.22 -8.92 -20.20
N GLN A 234 10.49 -8.50 -20.22
CA GLN A 234 11.61 -9.25 -20.81
C GLN A 234 11.40 -9.56 -22.30
N GLU A 235 10.82 -8.60 -23.03
CA GLU A 235 10.53 -8.73 -24.46
C GLU A 235 11.73 -8.36 -25.35
N HIS A 236 12.75 -7.69 -24.79
CA HIS A 236 13.88 -7.15 -25.52
C HIS A 236 15.23 -7.75 -25.11
N SER A 237 16.12 -7.82 -26.09
CA SER A 237 17.50 -8.27 -25.90
C SER A 237 18.38 -7.19 -25.27
N ASP A 238 19.45 -7.59 -24.59
CA ASP A 238 20.42 -6.67 -23.97
C ASP A 238 20.99 -5.69 -24.99
N LEU A 239 21.19 -6.13 -26.24
CA LEU A 239 21.72 -5.28 -27.30
C LEU A 239 20.77 -4.12 -27.61
N GLU A 240 19.47 -4.39 -27.70
CA GLU A 240 18.44 -3.36 -27.94
C GLU A 240 18.33 -2.40 -26.77
N ILE A 241 18.40 -2.93 -25.53
CA ILE A 241 18.39 -2.12 -24.31
C ILE A 241 19.61 -1.19 -24.28
N TRP A 242 20.81 -1.71 -24.57
CA TRP A 242 22.03 -0.89 -24.64
C TRP A 242 21.98 0.15 -25.77
N GLU A 243 21.38 -0.16 -26.91
CA GLU A 243 21.18 0.81 -27.98
C GLU A 243 20.24 1.95 -27.54
N ALA A 244 19.16 1.63 -26.82
CA ALA A 244 18.26 2.63 -26.26
C ALA A 244 18.99 3.50 -25.21
N LEU A 245 19.76 2.89 -24.31
CA LEU A 245 20.58 3.59 -23.31
C LEU A 245 21.64 4.51 -23.95
N ARG A 246 22.25 4.09 -25.06
CA ARG A 246 23.17 4.89 -25.85
C ARG A 246 22.49 6.14 -26.42
N LYS A 247 21.32 5.98 -27.02
CA LYS A 247 20.51 7.09 -27.58
C LYS A 247 20.07 8.07 -26.49
N CYS A 248 19.84 7.58 -25.28
CA CYS A 248 19.49 8.39 -24.11
C CYS A 248 20.70 8.94 -23.33
N GLN A 249 21.93 8.70 -23.79
CA GLN A 249 23.17 9.14 -23.14
C GLN A 249 23.37 8.60 -21.70
N LEU A 250 22.76 7.45 -21.39
CA LEU A 250 22.87 6.79 -20.08
C LEU A 250 23.84 5.60 -20.08
N GLU A 251 24.32 5.17 -21.26
CA GLU A 251 25.20 4.00 -21.41
C GLU A 251 26.47 4.11 -20.54
N GLU A 252 27.16 5.24 -20.58
CA GLU A 252 28.42 5.41 -19.85
C GLU A 252 28.22 5.49 -18.34
N ILE A 253 27.07 6.00 -17.88
CA ILE A 253 26.73 6.03 -16.44
C ILE A 253 26.51 4.60 -15.93
N ILE A 254 25.78 3.78 -16.69
CA ILE A 254 25.46 2.41 -16.27
C ILE A 254 26.71 1.52 -16.31
N LYS A 255 27.61 1.73 -17.29
CA LYS A 255 28.89 1.00 -17.37
C LYS A 255 29.85 1.25 -16.20
N GLN A 256 29.64 2.30 -15.41
CA GLN A 256 30.43 2.53 -14.20
C GLN A 256 30.12 1.50 -13.11
N ASP A 257 28.93 0.88 -13.13
CA ASP A 257 28.59 -0.22 -12.23
C ASP A 257 29.00 -1.56 -12.86
N HIS A 258 29.73 -2.37 -12.10
CA HIS A 258 30.18 -3.70 -12.54
C HIS A 258 29.03 -4.66 -12.87
N ARG A 259 27.84 -4.41 -12.32
CA ARG A 259 26.62 -5.18 -12.56
C ARG A 259 25.88 -4.78 -13.82
N LEU A 260 26.30 -3.70 -14.51
CA LEU A 260 25.74 -3.28 -15.79
C LEU A 260 24.20 -3.13 -15.73
N LEU A 261 23.45 -3.88 -16.54
CA LEU A 261 21.98 -3.82 -16.56
C LEU A 261 21.34 -4.38 -15.27
N ASP A 262 22.08 -5.17 -14.49
CA ASP A 262 21.64 -5.71 -13.20
C ASP A 262 21.96 -4.77 -12.04
N ALA A 263 22.48 -3.56 -12.32
CA ALA A 263 22.67 -2.53 -11.31
C ALA A 263 21.33 -2.25 -10.59
N PRO A 264 21.31 -2.26 -9.25
CA PRO A 264 20.11 -2.08 -8.47
C PRO A 264 19.64 -0.63 -8.55
N VAL A 265 18.35 -0.47 -8.85
CA VAL A 265 17.62 0.78 -8.77
C VAL A 265 16.81 0.76 -7.50
N ALA A 266 17.10 1.68 -6.58
CA ALA A 266 16.39 1.77 -5.32
C ALA A 266 16.09 3.22 -4.92
N HIS A 267 14.91 3.42 -4.33
CA HIS A 267 14.41 4.73 -3.90
C HIS A 267 14.94 5.18 -2.53
N ARG A 268 15.76 4.36 -1.84
CA ARG A 268 16.15 4.63 -0.45
C ARG A 268 17.61 4.26 -0.16
N ILE A 269 18.21 5.03 0.74
CA ILE A 269 19.61 4.88 1.21
C ILE A 269 19.91 3.49 1.83
N PRO A 270 19.00 2.83 2.59
CA PRO A 270 19.26 1.50 3.16
C PRO A 270 19.67 0.43 2.14
N THR A 271 19.17 0.53 0.91
CA THR A 271 19.51 -0.40 -0.19
C THR A 271 20.87 -0.12 -0.83
N VAL A 272 21.42 1.07 -0.62
CA VAL A 272 22.74 1.48 -1.12
C VAL A 272 23.85 1.14 -0.11
N ILE A 273 23.48 0.89 1.16
CA ILE A 273 24.41 0.52 2.24
C ILE A 273 25.13 -0.81 1.96
N ASP A 274 24.45 -1.75 1.31
CA ASP A 274 25.01 -3.07 0.99
C ASP A 274 25.68 -3.12 -0.39
N SER A 275 25.90 -1.97 -1.04
CA SER A 275 26.57 -1.91 -2.35
C SER A 275 28.09 -1.93 -2.24
N ASP A 276 28.76 -2.60 -3.16
CA ASP A 276 30.24 -2.69 -3.17
C ASP A 276 30.89 -1.31 -3.35
N LEU A 277 30.27 -0.43 -4.14
CA LEU A 277 30.69 0.94 -4.40
C LEU A 277 29.50 1.88 -4.35
N VAL A 278 29.72 3.09 -3.86
CA VAL A 278 28.69 4.13 -3.73
C VAL A 278 29.24 5.44 -4.26
N MET A 279 28.48 6.08 -5.15
CA MET A 279 28.74 7.41 -5.68
C MET A 279 27.72 8.40 -5.11
N VAL A 280 28.21 9.44 -4.43
CA VAL A 280 27.40 10.56 -3.95
C VAL A 280 27.56 11.72 -4.92
N LEU A 281 26.45 12.14 -5.53
CA LEU A 281 26.38 13.29 -6.43
C LEU A 281 25.74 14.48 -5.71
N ARG A 282 26.32 15.69 -5.86
CA ARG A 282 25.74 16.95 -5.39
C ARG A 282 25.97 18.03 -6.43
N GLU A 283 24.92 18.74 -6.82
CA GLU A 283 24.97 19.85 -7.80
C GLU A 283 25.63 19.48 -9.14
N GLY A 284 25.43 18.22 -9.57
CA GLY A 284 25.99 17.72 -10.84
C GLY A 284 27.48 17.34 -10.79
N GLN A 285 28.09 17.31 -9.60
CA GLN A 285 29.47 16.87 -9.40
C GLN A 285 29.53 15.64 -8.49
N ILE A 286 30.53 14.78 -8.73
CA ILE A 286 30.85 13.65 -7.86
C ILE A 286 31.48 14.23 -6.59
N LEU A 287 30.78 14.09 -5.47
CA LEU A 287 31.24 14.54 -4.17
C LEU A 287 32.08 13.45 -3.50
N GLU A 288 31.61 12.20 -3.56
CA GLU A 288 32.28 11.02 -2.97
C GLU A 288 32.07 9.80 -3.87
N PHE A 289 33.11 8.96 -4.02
CA PHE A 289 33.01 7.69 -4.72
C PHE A 289 33.96 6.67 -4.08
N ASN A 290 33.43 5.73 -3.31
CA ASN A 290 34.22 4.70 -2.64
C ASN A 290 33.33 3.53 -2.18
N SER A 291 33.90 2.52 -1.52
CA SER A 291 33.13 1.41 -0.96
C SER A 291 32.11 1.88 0.08
N ALA A 292 30.93 1.27 0.13
CA ALA A 292 29.91 1.65 1.13
C ALA A 292 30.46 1.51 2.56
N LEU A 293 31.23 0.45 2.81
CA LEU A 293 31.87 0.18 4.11
C LEU A 293 32.83 1.29 4.54
N ASP A 294 33.65 1.81 3.62
CA ASP A 294 34.63 2.84 3.96
C ASP A 294 33.98 4.21 4.10
N LEU A 295 32.99 4.52 3.25
CA LEU A 295 32.19 5.73 3.40
C LEU A 295 31.38 5.72 4.71
N LEU A 296 30.81 4.59 5.13
CA LEU A 296 30.07 4.49 6.39
C LEU A 296 30.99 4.61 7.63
N LYS A 297 32.23 4.10 7.56
CA LYS A 297 33.22 4.26 8.65
C LYS A 297 33.60 5.73 8.86
N ASP A 298 33.69 6.50 7.78
CA ASP A 298 33.99 7.92 7.85
C ASP A 298 32.74 8.71 8.26
N LYS A 299 32.68 9.14 9.53
CA LYS A 299 31.55 9.94 10.03
C LYS A 299 31.42 11.32 9.37
N THR A 300 32.44 11.78 8.65
CA THR A 300 32.43 13.04 7.92
C THR A 300 31.95 12.90 6.48
N SER A 301 31.90 11.67 5.95
CA SER A 301 31.33 11.38 4.64
C SER A 301 29.87 11.80 4.55
N THR A 302 29.51 12.41 3.44
CA THR A 302 28.16 12.77 3.05
C THR A 302 27.29 11.53 2.94
N PHE A 303 27.81 10.42 2.42
CA PHE A 303 27.10 9.13 2.44
C PHE A 303 26.86 8.64 3.87
N SER A 304 27.85 8.74 4.77
CA SER A 304 27.69 8.38 6.17
C SER A 304 26.66 9.24 6.90
N GLN A 305 26.67 10.56 6.66
CA GLN A 305 25.70 11.49 7.23
C GLN A 305 24.29 11.20 6.72
N LEU A 306 24.14 10.96 5.43
CA LEU A 306 22.88 10.55 4.81
C LEU A 306 22.39 9.20 5.36
N ALA A 307 23.28 8.21 5.48
CA ALA A 307 22.98 6.90 6.03
C ALA A 307 22.63 6.97 7.52
N MET A 308 23.35 7.76 8.32
CA MET A 308 23.03 7.99 9.74
C MET A 308 21.74 8.78 9.91
N GLU A 309 21.45 9.76 9.05
CA GLU A 309 20.17 10.47 9.08
C GLU A 309 18.99 9.54 8.75
N PHE A 310 19.21 8.52 7.92
CA PHE A 310 18.22 7.50 7.59
C PHE A 310 18.15 6.36 8.63
N LEU A 311 19.28 5.89 9.16
CA LEU A 311 19.36 4.77 10.13
C LEU A 311 19.06 5.21 11.56
N GLY A 312 19.36 6.46 11.93
CA GLY A 312 18.95 7.08 13.19
C GLY A 312 17.45 7.40 13.27
N ARG A 313 16.66 6.99 12.27
CA ARG A 313 15.18 7.07 12.24
C ARG A 313 14.50 5.75 12.64
N ASN A 314 15.23 4.75 13.16
CA ASN A 314 14.68 3.53 13.77
C ASN A 314 14.80 3.56 15.29
#